data_AF-A0A0A2VYV8-F1
#
_entry.id   AF-A0A0A2VYV8-F1
#
_cell.length_a   1.000
_cell.length_b   1.000
_cell.length_c   1.000
_cell.angle_alpha   90.00
_cell.angle_beta   90.00
_cell.angle_gamma   90.00
#
_symmetry.space_group_name_H-M   'P 1'
#
loop_
_entity.id
_entity.type
_entity.pdbx_description
1 polymer ?
#
loop_
_entity_poly.entity_id
_entity_poly.type
_entity_poly.pdbx_seq_one_letter_code
_entity_poly.pdbx_strand_id
1 'polypeptide(L)'
;MSQHGEIITNEAIVRFLATVDKVPKPIRHIVRSGEGGEHLVWIINDAFILRVRADKQDSTPLIREEATWQVLKSIEPSSAVVPTCLEIGVWDEVQRPFGLYQKLPGVSIEASPSSVNAATESDLANMLVLFQKTPIQRARAAAGLLDAEPLFLFELRQRARAAWERLISRNNNNNNNNNNNNNNNNNNNNTNNDSHLVVENLLPRGQDMDQALHISEADAHATYTPVFLHADLKGEHIFVDPDTGRLTGVIDWSDACVGDPAVDIHGLAISVGAAAAARIAAEAGHGCDVVARGTVMARCDSLICLDAILHQDDDSPKWLGFEALKQLLQAPQPYRVVLGARNPSGMQLSLRDVTFESANKVEVLPLDLADLKGTRTFAEATLDAIGDAKIDYLFLNAGITKPAVVNPRGYRWCESAVVNHVAQFYLVHLLREKLVASKSRIVFVSSGAVRSVPDPDAAEEILKSGSGAADLRLYRMTKFVQLLGAHWWRRELKGVCDVVAVSPGLVPETGLARDSGIELPAGSPDARTVSQGAQSLLAALTRSDFPQDPDRIFLTSWGEWWEKSVIEKTLDRQLQDKWSFSKEDIEKEAGISA
;
A
#
# COMPACT_ATOMS: atom_id res chain seq x y z
N MET A 1 -17.75 21.42 31.94
CA MET A 1 -18.02 21.30 30.49
C MET A 1 -17.08 20.23 29.96
N SER A 2 -17.57 19.00 29.87
CA SER A 2 -16.79 17.77 29.68
C SER A 2 -16.41 17.56 28.22
N GLN A 3 -15.10 17.46 27.95
CA GLN A 3 -14.52 17.04 26.67
C GLN A 3 -14.65 15.52 26.49
N HIS A 4 -15.83 15.07 26.06
CA HIS A 4 -16.12 13.67 25.74
C HIS A 4 -16.68 13.62 24.30
N GLY A 5 -15.79 13.69 23.30
CA GLY A 5 -16.11 13.37 21.91
C GLY A 5 -16.20 11.85 21.73
N GLU A 6 -17.21 11.27 22.38
CA GLU A 6 -17.36 9.85 22.69
C GLU A 6 -17.27 8.92 21.46
N ILE A 7 -16.58 7.81 21.69
CA ILE A 7 -16.66 6.56 20.92
C ILE A 7 -18.14 6.23 20.71
N ILE A 8 -18.55 5.94 19.47
CA ILE A 8 -19.92 5.52 19.18
C ILE A 8 -20.10 4.10 19.74
N THR A 9 -20.81 3.99 20.87
CA THR A 9 -21.02 2.69 21.54
C THR A 9 -22.21 1.94 20.95
N ASN A 10 -22.24 0.62 21.14
CA ASN A 10 -23.38 -0.19 20.74
C ASN A 10 -24.67 0.26 21.45
N GLU A 11 -24.61 0.72 22.72
CA GLU A 11 -25.79 1.26 23.40
C GLU A 11 -26.32 2.54 22.73
N ALA A 12 -25.43 3.42 22.28
CA ALA A 12 -25.83 4.63 21.55
C ALA A 12 -26.53 4.27 20.23
N ILE A 13 -25.99 3.28 19.51
CA ILE A 13 -26.60 2.75 18.28
C ILE A 13 -27.98 2.14 18.56
N VAL A 14 -28.13 1.34 19.61
CA VAL A 14 -29.44 0.77 19.98
C VAL A 14 -30.46 1.87 20.30
N ARG A 15 -30.06 2.91 21.04
CA ARG A 15 -30.96 4.04 21.35
C ARG A 15 -31.37 4.79 20.09
N PHE A 16 -30.44 5.07 19.19
CA PHE A 16 -30.72 5.70 17.90
C PHE A 16 -31.67 4.83 17.05
N LEU A 17 -31.36 3.55 16.86
CA LEU A 17 -32.21 2.67 16.04
C LEU A 17 -33.60 2.45 16.63
N ALA A 18 -33.77 2.63 17.94
CA ALA A 18 -35.09 2.63 18.57
C ALA A 18 -35.98 3.79 18.09
N THR A 19 -35.39 4.92 17.67
CA THR A 19 -36.13 6.08 17.13
C THR A 19 -36.41 5.98 15.64
N VAL A 20 -35.79 5.04 14.92
CA VAL A 20 -35.98 4.87 13.47
C VAL A 20 -37.10 3.86 13.20
N ASP A 21 -38.28 4.32 12.79
CA ASP A 21 -39.46 3.47 12.58
C ASP A 21 -39.24 2.36 11.54
N LYS A 22 -38.46 2.66 10.49
CA LYS A 22 -38.17 1.75 9.37
C LYS A 22 -37.32 0.54 9.76
N VAL A 23 -36.67 0.55 10.93
CA VAL A 23 -35.84 -0.56 11.42
C VAL A 23 -36.68 -1.48 12.32
N PRO A 24 -36.83 -2.79 11.99
CA PRO A 24 -37.53 -3.76 12.82
C PRO A 24 -36.85 -3.97 14.19
N LYS A 25 -37.66 -4.08 15.24
CA LYS A 25 -37.22 -4.32 16.63
C LYS A 25 -37.51 -5.78 17.04
N PRO A 26 -36.73 -6.39 17.97
CA PRO A 26 -35.60 -5.81 18.71
C PRO A 26 -34.27 -5.83 17.92
N ILE A 27 -33.36 -4.91 18.28
CA ILE A 27 -31.97 -4.95 17.81
C ILE A 27 -31.23 -6.02 18.62
N ARG A 28 -30.71 -7.05 17.94
CA ARG A 28 -30.08 -8.23 18.58
C ARG A 28 -28.59 -8.32 18.29
N HIS A 29 -28.17 -7.94 17.09
CA HIS A 29 -26.79 -8.04 16.64
C HIS A 29 -26.33 -6.70 16.07
N ILE A 30 -25.22 -6.19 16.58
CA ILE A 30 -24.50 -5.04 16.02
C ILE A 30 -23.05 -5.48 15.91
N VAL A 31 -22.52 -5.48 14.70
CA VAL A 31 -21.13 -5.82 14.39
C VAL A 31 -20.50 -4.61 13.73
N ARG A 32 -19.35 -4.18 14.24
CA ARG A 32 -18.58 -3.13 13.57
C ARG A 32 -17.83 -3.75 12.39
N SER A 33 -17.97 -3.16 11.20
CA SER A 33 -17.17 -3.53 10.04
C SER A 33 -15.78 -2.90 10.14
N GLY A 34 -14.76 -3.64 9.71
CA GLY A 34 -13.40 -3.14 9.52
C GLY A 34 -13.23 -2.36 8.22
N GLU A 35 -14.22 -2.41 7.33
CA GLU A 35 -14.25 -1.82 6.00
C GLU A 35 -15.18 -0.60 5.99
N GLY A 36 -14.84 0.46 5.24
CA GLY A 36 -15.66 1.67 5.17
C GLY A 36 -14.97 2.97 4.76
N GLY A 37 -13.65 2.97 4.56
CA GLY A 37 -12.89 4.14 4.11
C GLY A 37 -13.07 5.35 5.03
N GLU A 38 -13.75 6.39 4.53
CA GLU A 38 -14.07 7.63 5.27
C GLU A 38 -15.17 7.46 6.34
N HIS A 39 -15.79 6.27 6.41
CA HIS A 39 -16.90 5.96 7.30
C HIS A 39 -16.53 4.95 8.39
N LEU A 40 -17.07 5.17 9.59
CA LEU A 40 -17.28 4.11 10.57
C LEU A 40 -18.53 3.33 10.19
N VAL A 41 -18.43 2.01 10.05
CA VAL A 41 -19.52 1.18 9.51
C VAL A 41 -19.95 0.12 10.53
N TRP A 42 -21.26 -0.06 10.68
CA TRP A 42 -21.87 -1.11 11.50
C TRP A 42 -22.90 -1.90 10.72
N ILE A 43 -22.84 -3.22 10.86
CA ILE A 43 -23.83 -4.18 10.37
C ILE A 43 -24.81 -4.47 11.52
N ILE A 44 -26.10 -4.25 11.28
CA ILE A 44 -27.16 -4.34 12.29
C ILE A 44 -28.12 -5.45 11.87
N ASN A 45 -28.29 -6.46 12.74
CA ASN A 45 -29.14 -7.64 12.54
C ASN A 45 -28.89 -8.36 11.19
N ASP A 46 -27.70 -8.20 10.62
CA ASP A 46 -27.33 -8.65 9.27
C ASP A 46 -28.27 -8.14 8.14
N ALA A 47 -29.01 -7.05 8.41
CA ALA A 47 -30.06 -6.54 7.54
C ALA A 47 -29.90 -5.05 7.21
N PHE A 48 -29.15 -4.30 8.03
CA PHE A 48 -28.93 -2.87 7.85
C PHE A 48 -27.46 -2.50 8.00
N ILE A 49 -27.06 -1.43 7.31
CA ILE A 49 -25.74 -0.83 7.40
C ILE A 49 -25.91 0.60 7.91
N LEU A 50 -25.24 0.93 9.03
CA LEU A 50 -25.07 2.30 9.48
C LEU A 50 -23.66 2.76 9.13
N ARG A 51 -23.55 3.81 8.31
CA ARG A 51 -22.29 4.51 8.04
C ARG A 51 -22.30 5.85 8.75
N VAL A 52 -21.32 6.14 9.60
CA VAL A 52 -21.10 7.46 10.20
C VAL A 52 -19.79 8.02 9.69
N ARG A 53 -19.79 9.22 9.09
CA ARG A 53 -18.56 9.84 8.57
C ARG A 53 -17.58 10.13 9.70
N ALA A 54 -16.31 9.76 9.48
CA ALA A 54 -15.21 9.96 10.42
C ALA A 54 -14.29 11.13 10.04
N ASP A 55 -14.39 11.59 8.80
CA ASP A 55 -13.46 12.52 8.14
C ASP A 55 -13.81 14.01 8.34
N LYS A 56 -14.86 14.30 9.10
CA LYS A 56 -15.37 15.66 9.43
C LYS A 56 -15.89 16.46 8.23
N GLN A 57 -16.09 15.84 7.07
CA GLN A 57 -16.86 16.46 5.98
C GLN A 57 -18.35 16.48 6.33
N ASP A 58 -19.10 17.35 5.66
CA ASP A 58 -20.54 17.48 5.83
C ASP A 58 -21.32 16.32 5.17
N SER A 59 -22.65 16.37 5.22
CA SER A 59 -23.52 15.34 4.66
C SER A 59 -23.60 15.36 3.13
N THR A 60 -22.95 16.31 2.44
CA THR A 60 -23.08 16.50 0.99
C THR A 60 -22.75 15.23 0.20
N PRO A 61 -21.68 14.47 0.48
CA PRO A 61 -21.39 13.26 -0.29
C PRO A 61 -22.45 12.16 -0.07
N LEU A 62 -22.98 12.01 1.15
CA LEU A 62 -24.04 11.04 1.44
C LEU A 62 -25.33 11.40 0.70
N ILE A 63 -25.68 12.69 0.69
CA ILE A 63 -26.88 13.21 0.00
C ILE A 63 -26.73 13.05 -1.51
N ARG A 64 -25.54 13.33 -2.07
CA ARG A 64 -25.24 13.10 -3.48
C ARG A 64 -25.36 11.62 -3.86
N GLU A 65 -24.85 10.73 -3.02
CA GLU A 65 -24.94 9.27 -3.22
C GLU A 65 -26.42 8.82 -3.23
N GLU A 66 -27.22 9.25 -2.25
CA GLU A 66 -28.65 8.94 -2.23
C GLU A 66 -29.40 9.54 -3.44
N ALA A 67 -29.13 10.79 -3.80
CA ALA A 67 -29.75 11.44 -4.95
C ALA A 67 -29.43 10.69 -6.26
N THR A 68 -28.22 10.15 -6.38
CA THR A 68 -27.80 9.29 -7.48
C THR A 68 -28.68 8.04 -7.56
N TRP A 69 -28.90 7.37 -6.43
CA TRP A 69 -29.79 6.21 -6.38
C TRP A 69 -31.24 6.55 -6.72
N GLN A 70 -31.75 7.70 -6.27
CA GLN A 70 -33.12 8.12 -6.59
C GLN A 70 -33.31 8.39 -8.09
N VAL A 71 -32.29 8.94 -8.77
CA VAL A 71 -32.31 9.10 -10.23
C VAL A 71 -32.41 7.73 -10.92
N LEU A 72 -31.56 6.78 -10.54
CA LEU A 72 -31.55 5.43 -11.11
C LEU A 72 -32.88 4.70 -10.86
N LYS A 73 -33.38 4.73 -9.63
CA LYS A 73 -34.68 4.13 -9.25
C LYS A 73 -35.87 4.80 -9.92
N SER A 74 -35.76 6.07 -10.31
CA SER A 74 -36.83 6.73 -11.07
C SER A 74 -36.97 6.22 -12.51
N ILE A 75 -35.93 5.54 -13.02
CA ILE A 75 -35.90 4.94 -14.36
C ILE A 75 -36.25 3.45 -14.25
N GLU A 76 -35.64 2.76 -13.28
CA GLU A 76 -35.87 1.34 -13.02
C GLU A 76 -36.24 1.13 -11.54
N PRO A 77 -37.52 1.32 -11.15
CA PRO A 77 -37.96 1.23 -9.76
C PRO A 77 -37.78 -0.15 -9.14
N SER A 78 -37.83 -1.19 -9.97
CA SER A 78 -37.66 -2.60 -9.61
C SER A 78 -36.20 -3.03 -9.47
N SER A 79 -35.25 -2.12 -9.70
CA SER A 79 -33.83 -2.46 -9.69
C SER A 79 -33.37 -2.92 -8.31
N ALA A 80 -33.10 -4.22 -8.17
CA ALA A 80 -32.50 -4.80 -6.99
C ALA A 80 -31.03 -4.38 -6.81
N VAL A 81 -30.41 -3.79 -7.84
CA VAL A 81 -28.98 -3.45 -7.83
C VAL A 81 -28.67 -2.11 -7.16
N VAL A 82 -29.67 -1.23 -7.01
CA VAL A 82 -29.47 0.11 -6.43
C VAL A 82 -29.77 0.09 -4.92
N PRO A 83 -28.82 0.50 -4.05
CA PRO A 83 -29.01 0.50 -2.61
C PRO A 83 -30.25 1.27 -2.13
N THR A 84 -30.79 0.87 -0.99
CA THR A 84 -31.92 1.56 -0.35
C THR A 84 -31.44 2.34 0.87
N CYS A 85 -31.48 3.67 0.76
CA CYS A 85 -31.34 4.58 1.89
C CYS A 85 -32.61 4.59 2.73
N LEU A 86 -32.46 4.44 4.04
CA LEU A 86 -33.55 4.56 5.00
C LEU A 86 -33.59 5.96 5.59
N GLU A 87 -32.41 6.52 5.90
CA GLU A 87 -32.27 7.81 6.56
C GLU A 87 -30.85 8.36 6.39
N ILE A 88 -30.74 9.67 6.16
CA ILE A 88 -29.49 10.44 6.29
C ILE A 88 -29.75 11.51 7.34
N GLY A 89 -28.78 11.69 8.23
CA GLY A 89 -28.91 12.68 9.30
C GLY A 89 -27.59 13.01 9.96
N VAL A 90 -27.70 13.60 11.14
CA VAL A 90 -26.57 13.97 11.98
C VAL A 90 -26.61 13.13 13.24
N TRP A 91 -25.47 12.51 13.56
CA TRP A 91 -25.35 11.54 14.64
C TRP A 91 -25.30 12.19 16.02
N ASP A 92 -24.58 13.30 16.17
CA ASP A 92 -24.26 13.88 17.47
C ASP A 92 -24.01 15.40 17.46
N GLU A 93 -23.71 15.95 18.63
CA GLU A 93 -23.47 17.39 18.85
C GLU A 93 -22.26 17.93 18.07
N VAL A 94 -21.29 17.08 17.74
CA VAL A 94 -20.15 17.43 16.88
C VAL A 94 -20.47 17.31 15.38
N GLN A 95 -21.75 17.15 15.06
CA GLN A 95 -22.33 17.22 13.72
C GLN A 95 -21.81 16.14 12.75
N ARG A 96 -21.47 14.93 13.24
CA ARG A 96 -21.04 13.83 12.34
C ARG A 96 -22.20 13.35 11.46
N PRO A 97 -22.11 13.42 10.12
CA PRO A 97 -23.15 12.88 9.24
C PRO A 97 -23.24 11.36 9.31
N PHE A 98 -24.45 10.81 9.22
CA PHE A 98 -24.66 9.38 9.06
C PHE A 98 -25.60 9.08 7.89
N GLY A 99 -25.45 7.89 7.33
CA GLY A 99 -26.41 7.26 6.45
C GLY A 99 -26.76 5.86 6.96
N LEU A 100 -28.05 5.54 6.97
CA LEU A 100 -28.58 4.24 7.34
C LEU A 100 -29.21 3.58 6.12
N TYR A 101 -28.77 2.37 5.80
CA TYR A 101 -29.08 1.68 4.56
C TYR A 101 -29.59 0.27 4.84
N GLN A 102 -30.36 -0.27 3.90
CA GLN A 102 -30.61 -1.71 3.85
C GLN A 102 -29.33 -2.42 3.39
N LYS A 103 -28.90 -3.47 4.11
CA LYS A 103 -27.76 -4.28 3.71
C LYS A 103 -28.11 -5.05 2.45
N LEU A 104 -27.23 -5.02 1.46
CA LEU A 104 -27.35 -5.84 0.27
C LEU A 104 -27.06 -7.30 0.62
N PRO A 105 -27.89 -8.26 0.17
CA PRO A 105 -27.62 -9.67 0.35
C PRO A 105 -26.51 -10.16 -0.60
N GLY A 106 -26.04 -11.39 -0.41
CA GLY A 106 -25.05 -12.01 -1.29
C GLY A 106 -23.60 -11.76 -0.88
N VAL A 107 -22.68 -12.02 -1.81
CA VAL A 107 -21.23 -11.90 -1.66
C VAL A 107 -20.66 -11.05 -2.81
N SER A 108 -19.55 -10.35 -2.58
CA SER A 108 -18.89 -9.61 -3.66
C SER A 108 -18.30 -10.57 -4.70
N ILE A 109 -18.21 -10.13 -5.96
CA ILE A 109 -17.56 -10.90 -7.02
C ILE A 109 -16.09 -11.17 -6.69
N GLU A 110 -15.40 -10.23 -6.04
CA GLU A 110 -14.00 -10.43 -5.61
C GLU A 110 -13.88 -11.58 -4.59
N ALA A 111 -14.80 -11.65 -3.61
CA ALA A 111 -14.79 -12.68 -2.59
C ALA A 111 -15.24 -14.06 -3.12
N SER A 112 -16.08 -14.09 -4.17
CA SER A 112 -16.55 -15.33 -4.79
C SER A 112 -16.55 -15.26 -6.33
N PRO A 113 -15.36 -15.27 -6.97
CA PRO A 113 -15.28 -15.21 -8.44
C PRO A 113 -15.96 -16.39 -9.12
N SER A 114 -16.05 -17.55 -8.44
CA SER A 114 -16.75 -18.74 -8.93
C SER A 114 -18.26 -18.58 -9.06
N SER A 115 -18.85 -17.54 -8.45
CA SER A 115 -20.29 -17.25 -8.56
C SER A 115 -20.65 -16.48 -9.83
N VAL A 116 -19.67 -15.96 -10.56
CA VAL A 116 -19.87 -15.25 -11.83
C VAL A 116 -20.29 -16.24 -12.92
N ASN A 117 -21.46 -16.02 -13.51
CA ASN A 117 -22.00 -16.86 -14.57
C ASN A 117 -22.81 -16.04 -15.60
N ALA A 118 -23.50 -16.71 -16.53
CA ALA A 118 -24.30 -16.03 -17.56
C ALA A 118 -25.43 -15.14 -17.01
N ALA A 119 -25.99 -15.48 -15.85
CA ALA A 119 -26.98 -14.63 -15.19
C ALA A 119 -26.35 -13.34 -14.64
N THR A 120 -25.13 -13.43 -14.11
CA THR A 120 -24.33 -12.27 -13.71
C THR A 120 -24.06 -11.35 -14.90
N GLU A 121 -23.61 -11.93 -16.03
CA GLU A 121 -23.33 -11.17 -17.25
C GLU A 121 -24.57 -10.42 -17.75
N SER A 122 -25.73 -11.09 -17.81
CA SER A 122 -26.96 -10.47 -18.28
C SER A 122 -27.47 -9.38 -17.34
N ASP A 123 -27.38 -9.57 -16.02
CA ASP A 123 -27.78 -8.55 -15.05
C ASP A 123 -26.83 -7.32 -15.10
N LEU A 124 -25.52 -7.52 -15.30
CA LEU A 124 -24.56 -6.44 -15.53
C LEU A 124 -24.81 -5.71 -16.86
N ALA A 125 -25.20 -6.42 -17.91
CA ALA A 125 -25.55 -5.81 -19.20
C ALA A 125 -26.78 -4.91 -19.04
N ASN A 126 -27.82 -5.38 -18.33
CA ASN A 126 -29.00 -4.58 -18.00
C ASN A 126 -28.64 -3.33 -17.17
N MET A 127 -27.65 -3.42 -16.29
CA MET A 127 -27.14 -2.27 -15.53
C MET A 127 -26.43 -1.25 -16.43
N LEU A 128 -25.58 -1.68 -17.36
CA LEU A 128 -24.98 -0.76 -18.34
C LEU A 128 -26.04 -0.11 -19.25
N VAL A 129 -27.11 -0.83 -19.59
CA VAL A 129 -28.27 -0.26 -20.31
C VAL A 129 -28.98 0.80 -19.47
N LEU A 130 -29.13 0.59 -18.15
CA LEU A 130 -29.69 1.59 -17.24
C LEU A 130 -28.82 2.86 -17.22
N PHE A 131 -27.50 2.71 -17.18
CA PHE A 131 -26.55 3.83 -17.22
C PHE A 131 -26.68 4.64 -18.52
N GLN A 132 -26.75 3.96 -19.67
CA GLN A 132 -26.96 4.61 -20.96
C GLN A 132 -28.31 5.35 -21.04
N LYS A 133 -29.38 4.77 -20.47
CA LYS A 133 -30.72 5.37 -20.46
C LYS A 133 -30.88 6.51 -19.45
N THR A 134 -29.94 6.65 -18.51
CA THR A 134 -30.04 7.64 -17.45
C THR A 134 -29.87 9.06 -17.98
N PRO A 135 -30.89 9.94 -17.87
CA PRO A 135 -30.78 11.29 -18.42
C PRO A 135 -29.72 12.11 -17.66
N ILE A 136 -28.60 12.38 -18.32
CA ILE A 136 -27.44 13.11 -17.75
C ILE A 136 -27.86 14.42 -17.10
N GLN A 137 -28.70 15.21 -17.76
CA GLN A 137 -29.12 16.50 -17.21
C GLN A 137 -29.91 16.36 -15.91
N ARG A 138 -30.72 15.29 -15.80
CA ARG A 138 -31.44 14.98 -14.57
C ARG A 138 -30.47 14.53 -13.48
N ALA A 139 -29.50 13.69 -13.81
CA ALA A 139 -28.49 13.22 -12.87
C ALA A 139 -27.63 14.37 -12.34
N ARG A 140 -27.20 15.29 -13.21
CA ARG A 140 -26.48 16.52 -12.81
C ARG A 140 -27.33 17.43 -11.93
N ALA A 141 -28.58 17.67 -12.31
CA ALA A 141 -29.47 18.54 -11.55
C ALA A 141 -29.83 17.98 -10.16
N ALA A 142 -30.02 16.66 -10.05
CA ALA A 142 -30.45 16.02 -8.81
C ALA A 142 -29.28 15.65 -7.89
N ALA A 143 -28.17 15.15 -8.45
CA ALA A 143 -27.05 14.59 -7.69
C ALA A 143 -25.73 15.37 -7.86
N GLY A 144 -25.70 16.43 -8.67
CA GLY A 144 -24.48 17.24 -8.84
C GLY A 144 -23.32 16.49 -9.51
N LEU A 145 -23.63 15.51 -10.38
CA LEU A 145 -22.60 14.72 -11.05
C LEU A 145 -21.68 15.60 -11.90
N LEU A 146 -20.38 15.34 -11.79
CA LEU A 146 -19.34 16.00 -12.58
C LEU A 146 -19.00 15.17 -13.81
N ASP A 147 -18.26 15.78 -14.73
CA ASP A 147 -17.66 15.05 -15.85
C ASP A 147 -16.45 14.26 -15.36
N ALA A 148 -16.31 13.04 -15.86
CA ALA A 148 -15.12 12.23 -15.66
C ALA A 148 -13.92 12.89 -16.31
N GLU A 149 -12.73 12.66 -15.73
CA GLU A 149 -11.49 13.05 -16.37
C GLU A 149 -11.32 12.33 -17.72
N PRO A 150 -10.73 13.00 -18.73
CA PRO A 150 -10.49 12.37 -20.03
C PRO A 150 -9.61 11.12 -19.92
N LEU A 151 -9.90 10.11 -20.74
CA LEU A 151 -9.08 8.91 -20.84
C LEU A 151 -7.79 9.18 -21.64
N PHE A 152 -6.64 9.20 -20.96
CA PHE A 152 -5.32 9.37 -21.58
C PHE A 152 -4.71 8.04 -22.04
N LEU A 153 -5.39 7.36 -22.98
CA LEU A 153 -5.01 6.02 -23.45
C LEU A 153 -3.59 5.96 -24.05
N PHE A 154 -3.13 7.02 -24.72
CA PHE A 154 -1.77 7.08 -25.27
C PHE A 154 -0.71 6.94 -24.16
N GLU A 155 -0.82 7.75 -23.10
CA GLU A 155 0.12 7.72 -21.98
C GLU A 155 0.06 6.38 -21.24
N LEU A 156 -1.16 5.86 -21.04
CA LEU A 156 -1.37 4.56 -20.43
C LEU A 156 -0.71 3.43 -21.23
N ARG A 157 -0.84 3.44 -22.57
CA ARG A 157 -0.17 2.48 -23.46
C ARG A 157 1.34 2.60 -23.40
N GLN A 158 1.90 3.81 -23.34
CA GLN A 158 3.34 4.00 -23.25
C GLN A 158 3.90 3.47 -21.92
N ARG A 159 3.18 3.68 -20.82
CA ARG A 159 3.52 3.09 -19.52
C ARG A 159 3.44 1.56 -19.55
N ALA A 160 2.39 1.01 -20.15
CA ALA A 160 2.23 -0.44 -20.32
C ALA A 160 3.31 -1.05 -21.23
N ARG A 161 3.75 -0.34 -22.28
CA ARG A 161 4.88 -0.78 -23.13
C ARG A 161 6.15 -0.91 -22.34
N ALA A 162 6.48 0.13 -21.58
CA ALA A 162 7.68 0.13 -20.76
C ALA A 162 7.64 -1.03 -19.74
N ALA A 163 6.48 -1.28 -19.14
CA ALA A 163 6.24 -2.44 -18.25
C ALA A 163 6.43 -3.78 -18.98
N TRP A 164 5.83 -3.93 -20.15
CA TRP A 164 5.98 -5.11 -20.98
C TRP A 164 7.43 -5.41 -21.36
N GLU A 165 8.18 -4.40 -21.81
CA GLU A 165 9.60 -4.51 -22.19
C GLU A 165 10.45 -5.02 -21.02
N ARG A 166 10.18 -4.53 -19.81
CA ARG A 166 10.81 -4.99 -18.57
C ARG A 166 10.44 -6.44 -18.24
N LEU A 167 9.18 -6.82 -18.39
CA LEU A 167 8.69 -8.19 -18.17
C LEU A 167 9.36 -9.21 -19.12
N ILE A 168 9.45 -8.91 -20.42
CA ILE A 168 10.03 -9.84 -21.41
C ILE A 168 11.56 -9.94 -21.31
N SER A 169 12.25 -8.86 -20.94
CA SER A 169 13.72 -8.86 -20.81
C SER A 169 14.21 -9.81 -19.71
N ARG A 170 13.42 -9.97 -18.63
CA ARG A 170 13.69 -10.94 -17.55
C ARG A 170 13.57 -12.40 -18.02
N ASN A 171 12.60 -12.69 -18.89
CA ASN A 171 12.36 -14.04 -19.41
C ASN A 171 13.50 -14.52 -20.34
N ASN A 172 14.12 -13.59 -21.08
CA ASN A 172 15.27 -13.90 -21.94
C ASN A 172 16.56 -14.19 -21.15
N ASN A 173 16.79 -13.51 -20.03
CA ASN A 173 17.96 -13.78 -19.17
C ASN A 173 17.87 -15.15 -18.47
N ASN A 174 16.67 -15.59 -18.06
CA ASN A 174 16.48 -16.93 -17.50
C ASN A 174 16.67 -18.05 -18.55
N ASN A 175 16.24 -17.84 -19.79
CA ASN A 175 16.41 -18.83 -20.87
C ASN A 175 17.87 -18.99 -21.33
N ASN A 176 18.67 -17.93 -21.28
CA ASN A 176 20.10 -18.01 -21.61
C ASN A 176 20.91 -18.78 -20.54
N ASN A 177 20.50 -18.73 -19.27
CA ASN A 177 21.12 -19.54 -18.22
C ASN A 177 20.78 -21.03 -18.34
N ASN A 178 19.59 -21.38 -18.83
CA ASN A 178 19.23 -22.79 -19.06
C ASN A 178 19.92 -23.41 -20.28
N ASN A 179 20.21 -22.64 -21.33
CA ASN A 179 20.92 -23.17 -22.50
C ASN A 179 22.43 -23.41 -22.24
N ASN A 180 23.02 -22.81 -21.22
CA ASN A 180 24.41 -23.07 -20.82
C ASN A 180 24.56 -24.28 -19.89
N ASN A 181 23.47 -24.87 -19.38
CA ASN A 181 23.51 -26.02 -18.46
C ASN A 181 23.17 -27.37 -19.13
N ASN A 182 22.94 -27.43 -20.44
CA ASN A 182 22.59 -28.68 -21.13
C ASN A 182 23.79 -29.54 -21.57
N ASN A 183 24.97 -29.33 -20.99
CA ASN A 183 26.10 -30.26 -21.10
C ASN A 183 26.64 -30.62 -19.72
N ASN A 184 25.87 -31.37 -18.93
CA ASN A 184 26.42 -32.51 -18.19
C ASN A 184 25.34 -33.42 -17.59
N ASN A 185 25.58 -34.71 -17.82
CA ASN A 185 24.75 -35.87 -17.54
C ASN A 185 24.33 -36.08 -16.07
N ASN A 186 23.05 -36.48 -15.96
CA ASN A 186 22.48 -37.62 -15.22
C ASN A 186 22.54 -37.73 -13.68
N ASN A 187 21.34 -38.11 -13.20
CA ASN A 187 21.00 -38.86 -11.98
C ASN A 187 20.79 -38.07 -10.68
N ASN A 188 19.53 -37.71 -10.38
CA ASN A 188 18.68 -38.54 -9.52
C ASN A 188 17.32 -37.88 -9.29
N ASN A 189 16.27 -38.68 -9.47
CA ASN A 189 14.89 -38.34 -9.16
C ASN A 189 14.75 -38.09 -7.66
N ASN A 190 14.40 -36.85 -7.28
CA ASN A 190 13.64 -36.62 -6.06
C ASN A 190 12.54 -35.60 -6.37
N THR A 191 11.32 -36.09 -6.33
CA THR A 191 10.07 -35.37 -6.53
C THR A 191 9.81 -34.49 -5.32
N ASN A 192 10.18 -33.21 -5.39
CA ASN A 192 9.61 -32.17 -4.54
C ASN A 192 8.89 -31.18 -5.44
N ASN A 193 7.58 -31.08 -5.24
CA ASN A 193 6.71 -30.07 -5.82
C ASN A 193 7.10 -28.70 -5.22
N ASP A 194 8.14 -28.10 -5.76
CA ASP A 194 8.32 -26.65 -5.69
C ASP A 194 7.35 -26.06 -6.70
N SER A 195 6.25 -25.46 -6.22
CA SER A 195 5.40 -24.57 -7.00
C SER A 195 6.19 -23.29 -7.31
N HIS A 196 7.21 -23.40 -8.14
CA HIS A 196 7.71 -22.28 -8.91
C HIS A 196 6.61 -21.93 -9.90
N LEU A 197 6.06 -20.72 -9.77
CA LEU A 197 5.37 -20.09 -10.89
C LEU A 197 6.44 -19.83 -11.97
N VAL A 198 6.76 -20.87 -12.73
CA VAL A 198 7.42 -20.75 -14.01
C VAL A 198 6.37 -20.11 -14.91
N VAL A 199 6.43 -18.78 -15.01
CA VAL A 199 5.67 -18.01 -15.99
C VAL A 199 6.32 -18.23 -17.37
N GLU A 200 6.41 -19.48 -17.80
CA GLU A 200 6.66 -19.78 -19.21
C GLU A 200 5.32 -19.62 -19.93
N ASN A 201 5.30 -18.70 -20.90
CA ASN A 201 4.21 -18.48 -21.86
C ASN A 201 2.98 -17.69 -21.37
N LEU A 202 3.11 -16.65 -20.54
CA LEU A 202 2.00 -15.68 -20.40
C LEU A 202 1.75 -14.88 -21.69
N LEU A 203 2.76 -14.72 -22.54
CA LEU A 203 2.72 -13.81 -23.68
C LEU A 203 3.12 -14.57 -24.96
N PRO A 204 2.31 -14.53 -26.04
CA PRO A 204 2.61 -15.22 -27.29
C PRO A 204 4.00 -14.85 -27.82
N ARG A 205 4.87 -15.84 -28.05
CA ARG A 205 6.19 -15.60 -28.65
C ARG A 205 6.02 -15.03 -30.05
N GLY A 206 6.45 -13.78 -30.26
CA GLY A 206 6.50 -13.12 -31.58
C GLY A 206 5.42 -12.08 -31.87
N GLN A 207 4.53 -11.75 -30.93
CA GLN A 207 3.64 -10.58 -31.06
C GLN A 207 4.21 -9.35 -30.35
N ASP A 208 4.18 -8.20 -31.03
CA ASP A 208 4.41 -6.89 -30.41
C ASP A 208 3.22 -6.56 -29.49
N MET A 209 3.45 -5.85 -28.39
CA MET A 209 2.39 -5.45 -27.45
C MET A 209 1.28 -4.66 -28.17
N ASP A 210 1.64 -3.82 -29.15
CA ASP A 210 0.65 -3.11 -29.96
C ASP A 210 -0.22 -4.05 -30.79
N GLN A 211 0.35 -5.15 -31.28
CA GLN A 211 -0.39 -6.18 -31.98
C GLN A 211 -1.29 -6.93 -30.99
N ALA A 212 -0.86 -7.17 -29.75
CA ALA A 212 -1.67 -7.85 -28.73
C ALA A 212 -2.82 -6.98 -28.17
N LEU A 213 -2.64 -5.66 -28.13
CA LEU A 213 -3.65 -4.71 -27.65
C LEU A 213 -4.72 -4.36 -28.70
N HIS A 214 -4.47 -4.59 -30.00
CA HIS A 214 -5.48 -4.53 -31.09
C HIS A 214 -6.40 -3.29 -31.07
N ILE A 215 -5.89 -2.08 -30.76
CA ILE A 215 -6.65 -0.82 -30.90
C ILE A 215 -5.84 0.23 -31.67
N SER A 216 -6.45 0.89 -32.66
CA SER A 216 -5.81 1.98 -33.40
C SER A 216 -5.78 3.27 -32.58
N GLU A 217 -4.81 4.16 -32.82
CA GLU A 217 -4.79 5.48 -32.16
C GLU A 217 -6.04 6.30 -32.50
N ALA A 218 -6.60 6.12 -33.69
CA ALA A 218 -7.86 6.75 -34.08
C ALA A 218 -9.04 6.30 -33.21
N ASP A 219 -9.12 5.01 -32.86
CA ASP A 219 -10.16 4.47 -31.99
C ASP A 219 -9.99 4.89 -30.53
N ALA A 220 -8.74 5.07 -30.08
CA ALA A 220 -8.42 5.56 -28.74
C ALA A 220 -8.80 7.04 -28.55
N HIS A 221 -8.80 7.83 -29.63
CA HIS A 221 -9.21 9.23 -29.65
C HIS A 221 -10.61 9.45 -30.26
N ALA A 222 -11.35 8.37 -30.53
CA ALA A 222 -12.68 8.47 -31.09
C ALA A 222 -13.61 9.20 -30.12
N THR A 223 -14.48 10.06 -30.67
CA THR A 223 -15.51 10.72 -29.90
C THR A 223 -16.48 9.68 -29.33
N TYR A 224 -16.72 9.73 -28.03
CA TYR A 224 -17.72 8.91 -27.36
C TYR A 224 -18.99 9.70 -27.08
N THR A 225 -20.10 9.01 -26.88
CA THR A 225 -21.31 9.59 -26.31
C THR A 225 -21.22 9.45 -24.80
N PRO A 226 -21.16 10.55 -24.01
CA PRO A 226 -21.10 10.45 -22.56
C PRO A 226 -22.33 9.75 -22.01
N VAL A 227 -22.13 8.94 -20.98
CA VAL A 227 -23.21 8.27 -20.23
C VAL A 227 -23.02 8.51 -18.73
N PHE A 228 -24.04 8.18 -17.95
CA PHE A 228 -23.87 8.03 -16.50
C PHE A 228 -22.87 6.90 -16.23
N LEU A 229 -21.94 7.10 -15.30
CA LEU A 229 -20.95 6.09 -14.90
C LEU A 229 -21.05 5.79 -13.41
N HIS A 230 -20.74 4.54 -13.04
CA HIS A 230 -20.34 4.23 -11.66
C HIS A 230 -18.92 4.74 -11.40
N ALA A 231 -18.03 4.61 -12.38
CA ALA A 231 -16.63 5.03 -12.39
C ALA A 231 -15.69 4.28 -11.43
N ASP A 232 -16.22 3.28 -10.71
CA ASP A 232 -15.45 2.30 -9.94
C ASP A 232 -16.13 0.94 -9.95
N LEU A 233 -16.63 0.51 -11.11
CA LEU A 233 -17.43 -0.71 -11.23
C LEU A 233 -16.53 -1.97 -11.17
N LYS A 234 -16.13 -2.35 -9.95
CA LYS A 234 -15.21 -3.46 -9.70
C LYS A 234 -15.79 -4.56 -8.81
N GLY A 235 -15.11 -5.70 -8.76
CA GLY A 235 -15.61 -6.95 -8.18
C GLY A 235 -15.90 -6.87 -6.68
N GLU A 236 -15.18 -6.02 -5.95
CA GLU A 236 -15.37 -5.71 -4.54
C GLU A 236 -16.69 -4.95 -4.28
N HIS A 237 -17.17 -4.21 -5.29
CA HIS A 237 -18.37 -3.37 -5.19
C HIS A 237 -19.63 -4.03 -5.78
N ILE A 238 -19.48 -5.14 -6.51
CA ILE A 238 -20.60 -5.84 -7.16
C ILE A 238 -20.95 -7.09 -6.34
N PHE A 239 -22.19 -7.14 -5.87
CA PHE A 239 -22.71 -8.24 -5.05
C PHE A 239 -23.59 -9.17 -5.88
N VAL A 240 -23.40 -10.47 -5.66
CA VAL A 240 -24.17 -11.55 -6.31
C VAL A 240 -24.68 -12.54 -5.28
N ASP A 241 -25.81 -13.16 -5.60
CA ASP A 241 -26.25 -14.38 -4.93
C ASP A 241 -25.32 -15.52 -5.34
N PRO A 242 -24.64 -16.21 -4.39
CA PRO A 242 -23.59 -17.16 -4.72
C PRO A 242 -24.08 -18.42 -5.43
N ASP A 243 -25.36 -18.78 -5.26
CA ASP A 243 -25.97 -19.99 -5.82
C ASP A 243 -26.48 -19.76 -7.25
N THR A 244 -27.04 -18.57 -7.50
CA THR A 244 -27.70 -18.24 -8.77
C THR A 244 -26.85 -17.35 -9.67
N GLY A 245 -25.87 -16.62 -9.11
CA GLY A 245 -25.08 -15.60 -9.80
C GLY A 245 -25.84 -14.32 -10.14
N ARG A 246 -27.09 -14.16 -9.66
CA ARG A 246 -27.90 -12.97 -9.90
C ARG A 246 -27.35 -11.79 -9.12
N LEU A 247 -27.35 -10.60 -9.72
CA LEU A 247 -26.91 -9.40 -9.00
C LEU A 247 -27.87 -9.07 -7.86
N THR A 248 -27.31 -8.82 -6.69
CA THR A 248 -28.05 -8.45 -5.48
C THR A 248 -27.83 -7.00 -5.08
N GLY A 249 -26.84 -6.32 -5.67
CA GLY A 249 -26.52 -4.94 -5.33
C GLY A 249 -25.19 -4.46 -5.88
N VAL A 250 -25.04 -3.14 -6.02
CA VAL A 250 -23.75 -2.47 -6.23
C VAL A 250 -23.59 -1.36 -5.19
N ILE A 251 -22.39 -1.22 -4.63
CA ILE A 251 -22.05 -0.21 -3.62
C ILE A 251 -20.97 0.74 -4.13
N ASP A 252 -20.67 1.76 -3.32
CA ASP A 252 -19.58 2.72 -3.55
C ASP A 252 -19.81 3.66 -4.73
N TRP A 253 -20.91 4.41 -4.67
CA TRP A 253 -21.33 5.30 -5.75
C TRP A 253 -20.74 6.71 -5.64
N SER A 254 -19.74 6.92 -4.77
CA SER A 254 -19.13 8.24 -4.55
C SER A 254 -18.47 8.83 -5.80
N ASP A 255 -17.91 7.96 -6.64
CA ASP A 255 -17.20 8.34 -7.86
C ASP A 255 -18.11 8.49 -9.08
N ALA A 256 -19.42 8.26 -8.90
CA ALA A 256 -20.40 8.37 -9.97
C ALA A 256 -20.30 9.73 -10.68
N CYS A 257 -20.15 9.68 -12.01
CA CYS A 257 -19.87 10.84 -12.84
C CYS A 257 -20.46 10.63 -14.25
N VAL A 258 -20.15 11.54 -15.17
CA VAL A 258 -20.58 11.48 -16.57
C VAL A 258 -19.36 11.37 -17.47
N GLY A 259 -19.25 10.34 -18.29
CA GLY A 259 -18.02 10.12 -19.05
C GLY A 259 -18.09 9.03 -20.09
N ASP A 260 -16.92 8.56 -20.53
CA ASP A 260 -16.78 7.49 -21.52
C ASP A 260 -17.26 6.15 -20.91
N PRO A 261 -18.23 5.44 -21.52
CA PRO A 261 -18.65 4.11 -21.05
C PRO A 261 -17.50 3.09 -20.95
N ALA A 262 -16.37 3.33 -21.62
CA ALA A 262 -15.18 2.51 -21.51
C ALA A 262 -14.64 2.40 -20.07
N VAL A 263 -14.90 3.38 -19.18
CA VAL A 263 -14.45 3.38 -17.78
C VAL A 263 -15.08 2.22 -16.99
N ASP A 264 -16.39 2.05 -17.07
CA ASP A 264 -17.08 0.97 -16.34
C ASP A 264 -16.77 -0.40 -16.97
N ILE A 265 -16.58 -0.46 -18.29
CA ILE A 265 -16.15 -1.69 -18.98
C ILE A 265 -14.73 -2.10 -18.55
N HIS A 266 -13.86 -1.13 -18.31
CA HIS A 266 -12.52 -1.36 -17.78
C HIS A 266 -12.57 -2.01 -16.39
N GLY A 267 -13.36 -1.47 -15.45
CA GLY A 267 -13.55 -2.06 -14.12
C GLY A 267 -14.12 -3.48 -14.17
N LEU A 268 -15.12 -3.71 -15.03
CA LEU A 268 -15.67 -5.06 -15.28
C LEU A 268 -14.62 -6.01 -15.86
N ALA A 269 -13.79 -5.55 -16.80
CA ALA A 269 -12.77 -6.39 -17.41
C ALA A 269 -11.70 -6.85 -16.41
N ILE A 270 -11.37 -6.03 -15.41
CA ILE A 270 -10.51 -6.41 -14.28
C ILE A 270 -11.19 -7.48 -13.42
N SER A 271 -12.49 -7.34 -13.19
CA SER A 271 -13.23 -8.10 -12.18
C SER A 271 -13.73 -9.46 -12.67
N VAL A 272 -14.29 -9.52 -13.88
CA VAL A 272 -14.87 -10.73 -14.47
C VAL A 272 -14.10 -11.24 -15.70
N GLY A 273 -13.02 -10.55 -16.07
CA GLY A 273 -12.20 -10.85 -17.22
C GLY A 273 -12.70 -10.21 -18.52
N ALA A 274 -11.75 -9.86 -19.40
CA ALA A 274 -12.02 -9.11 -20.63
C ALA A 274 -13.05 -9.77 -21.57
N ALA A 275 -13.09 -11.11 -21.63
CA ALA A 275 -14.03 -11.82 -22.49
C ALA A 275 -15.48 -11.69 -22.00
N ALA A 276 -15.70 -11.78 -20.68
CA ALA A 276 -17.03 -11.57 -20.09
C ALA A 276 -17.44 -10.10 -20.20
N ALA A 277 -16.55 -9.17 -19.85
CA ALA A 277 -16.81 -7.73 -20.00
C ALA A 277 -17.17 -7.33 -21.43
N ALA A 278 -16.53 -7.93 -22.44
CA ALA A 278 -16.88 -7.71 -23.84
C ALA A 278 -18.28 -8.23 -24.20
N ARG A 279 -18.69 -9.40 -23.68
CA ARG A 279 -20.05 -9.93 -23.87
C ARG A 279 -21.09 -9.06 -23.19
N ILE A 280 -20.84 -8.68 -21.93
CA ILE A 280 -21.69 -7.77 -21.15
C ILE A 280 -21.92 -6.46 -21.89
N ALA A 281 -20.83 -5.83 -22.35
CA ALA A 281 -20.91 -4.54 -23.03
C ALA A 281 -21.61 -4.66 -24.40
N ALA A 282 -21.36 -5.74 -25.14
CA ALA A 282 -22.05 -5.99 -26.41
C ALA A 282 -23.55 -6.27 -26.21
N GLU A 283 -23.93 -7.04 -25.19
CA GLU A 283 -25.33 -7.27 -24.80
C GLU A 283 -26.01 -5.96 -24.38
N ALA A 284 -25.26 -5.06 -23.73
CA ALA A 284 -25.72 -3.70 -23.41
C ALA A 284 -25.79 -2.76 -24.62
N GLY A 285 -25.39 -3.21 -25.82
CA GLY A 285 -25.46 -2.43 -27.07
C GLY A 285 -24.30 -1.45 -27.29
N HIS A 286 -23.19 -1.57 -26.54
CA HIS A 286 -22.00 -0.75 -26.78
C HIS A 286 -21.31 -1.14 -28.09
N GLY A 287 -20.79 -0.12 -28.80
CA GLY A 287 -19.99 -0.29 -30.01
C GLY A 287 -18.68 -1.01 -29.75
N CYS A 288 -18.14 -1.66 -30.77
CA CYS A 288 -16.87 -2.39 -30.67
C CYS A 288 -15.69 -1.48 -30.28
N ASP A 289 -15.75 -0.19 -30.61
CA ASP A 289 -14.76 0.82 -30.23
C ASP A 289 -14.73 1.05 -28.71
N VAL A 290 -15.91 1.17 -28.07
CA VAL A 290 -16.06 1.36 -26.63
C VAL A 290 -15.54 0.12 -25.88
N VAL A 291 -15.93 -1.07 -26.35
CA VAL A 291 -15.49 -2.35 -25.77
C VAL A 291 -13.96 -2.49 -25.90
N ALA A 292 -13.40 -2.15 -27.05
CA ALA A 292 -11.97 -2.18 -27.27
C ALA A 292 -11.24 -1.21 -26.33
N ARG A 293 -11.71 0.04 -26.17
CA ARG A 293 -11.09 1.02 -25.25
C ARG A 293 -11.06 0.51 -23.82
N GLY A 294 -12.20 0.05 -23.28
CA GLY A 294 -12.27 -0.46 -21.90
C GLY A 294 -11.41 -1.69 -21.66
N THR A 295 -11.43 -2.66 -22.59
CA THR A 295 -10.60 -3.88 -22.46
C THR A 295 -9.11 -3.61 -22.63
N VAL A 296 -8.70 -2.67 -23.48
CA VAL A 296 -7.30 -2.25 -23.60
C VAL A 296 -6.83 -1.53 -22.35
N MET A 297 -7.64 -0.63 -21.79
CA MET A 297 -7.33 0.03 -20.52
C MET A 297 -7.06 -1.02 -19.43
N ALA A 298 -7.95 -2.01 -19.28
CA ALA A 298 -7.77 -3.09 -18.32
C ALA A 298 -6.51 -3.92 -18.55
N ARG A 299 -6.16 -4.21 -19.82
CA ARG A 299 -4.91 -4.91 -20.15
C ARG A 299 -3.67 -4.09 -19.83
N CYS A 300 -3.67 -2.80 -20.16
CA CYS A 300 -2.58 -1.89 -19.85
C CYS A 300 -2.35 -1.79 -18.34
N ASP A 301 -3.41 -1.54 -17.56
CA ASP A 301 -3.30 -1.48 -16.11
C ASP A 301 -2.90 -2.83 -15.51
N SER A 302 -3.42 -3.95 -16.03
CA SER A 302 -2.98 -5.29 -15.59
C SER A 302 -1.48 -5.51 -15.84
N LEU A 303 -0.94 -5.06 -16.98
CA LEU A 303 0.49 -5.16 -17.28
C LEU A 303 1.33 -4.24 -16.40
N ILE A 304 0.86 -3.02 -16.15
CA ILE A 304 1.54 -2.07 -15.27
C ILE A 304 1.54 -2.61 -13.84
N CYS A 305 0.41 -3.08 -13.33
CA CYS A 305 0.30 -3.68 -12.01
C CYS A 305 1.11 -4.98 -11.94
N LEU A 306 1.11 -5.83 -12.98
CA LEU A 306 1.91 -7.05 -12.99
C LEU A 306 3.42 -6.77 -13.01
N ASP A 307 3.88 -5.82 -13.82
CA ASP A 307 5.27 -5.34 -13.82
C ASP A 307 5.60 -4.73 -12.46
N ALA A 308 4.74 -3.88 -11.91
CA ALA A 308 4.89 -3.33 -10.58
C ALA A 308 4.98 -4.45 -9.52
N ILE A 309 4.15 -5.48 -9.57
CA ILE A 309 4.17 -6.61 -8.62
C ILE A 309 5.43 -7.46 -8.80
N LEU A 310 5.81 -7.78 -10.04
CA LEU A 310 6.91 -8.70 -10.36
C LEU A 310 8.29 -8.04 -10.24
N HIS A 311 8.40 -6.76 -10.58
CA HIS A 311 9.59 -5.92 -10.38
C HIS A 311 9.54 -5.22 -9.03
N GLN A 312 8.48 -5.48 -8.28
CA GLN A 312 8.20 -4.96 -6.95
C GLN A 312 8.02 -3.42 -6.93
N ASP A 313 8.05 -2.71 -8.07
CA ASP A 313 7.70 -1.28 -8.23
C ASP A 313 6.22 -0.93 -7.94
N ASP A 314 5.48 -1.87 -7.37
CA ASP A 314 4.18 -1.70 -6.77
C ASP A 314 4.30 -1.03 -5.39
N ASP A 315 3.75 0.18 -5.26
CA ASP A 315 3.60 0.87 -3.98
C ASP A 315 2.42 0.30 -3.16
N SER A 316 1.65 -0.67 -3.70
CA SER A 316 0.66 -1.46 -2.96
C SER A 316 1.34 -2.48 -2.02
N PRO A 317 0.73 -2.86 -0.90
CA PRO A 317 1.48 -3.30 0.27
C PRO A 317 1.96 -4.77 0.21
N LYS A 318 3.25 -5.00 -0.06
CA LYS A 318 4.02 -6.19 0.40
C LYS A 318 5.42 -5.84 0.92
N TRP A 319 5.52 -4.72 1.64
CA TRP A 319 6.77 -4.26 2.25
C TRP A 319 6.89 -4.73 3.69
N LEU A 320 8.09 -5.16 4.12
CA LEU A 320 8.36 -5.61 5.48
C LEU A 320 7.95 -4.59 6.55
N GLY A 321 8.19 -3.29 6.29
CA GLY A 321 7.78 -2.21 7.20
C GLY A 321 6.26 -2.01 7.26
N PHE A 322 5.56 -2.26 6.15
CA PHE A 322 4.10 -2.17 6.11
C PHE A 322 3.44 -3.35 6.82
N GLU A 323 3.96 -4.56 6.64
CA GLU A 323 3.49 -5.74 7.40
C GLU A 323 3.74 -5.56 8.91
N ALA A 324 4.90 -5.00 9.30
CA ALA A 324 5.15 -4.63 10.69
C ALA A 324 4.16 -3.57 11.19
N LEU A 325 3.83 -2.56 10.39
CA LEU A 325 2.81 -1.57 10.74
C LEU A 325 1.42 -2.21 10.91
N LYS A 326 1.00 -3.10 10.00
CA LYS A 326 -0.26 -3.83 10.09
C LYS A 326 -0.35 -4.62 11.39
N GLN A 327 0.67 -5.42 11.70
CA GLN A 327 0.71 -6.21 12.93
C GLN A 327 0.75 -5.31 14.19
N LEU A 328 1.46 -4.17 14.13
CA LEU A 328 1.50 -3.19 15.22
C LEU A 328 0.12 -2.60 15.51
N LEU A 329 -0.60 -2.19 14.47
CA LEU A 329 -1.93 -1.59 14.59
C LEU A 329 -3.00 -2.61 15.03
N GLN A 330 -2.78 -3.89 14.74
CA GLN A 330 -3.63 -5.00 15.19
C GLN A 330 -3.32 -5.46 16.61
N ALA A 331 -2.28 -4.93 17.25
CA ALA A 331 -2.00 -5.25 18.64
C ALA A 331 -3.06 -4.66 19.58
N PRO A 332 -3.32 -5.26 20.76
CA PRO A 332 -4.35 -4.80 21.69
C PRO A 332 -4.14 -3.39 22.26
N GLN A 333 -2.92 -2.85 22.15
CA GLN A 333 -2.60 -1.53 22.65
C GLN A 333 -2.65 -0.49 21.52
N PRO A 334 -3.29 0.66 21.72
CA PRO A 334 -3.42 1.66 20.67
C PRO A 334 -2.11 2.41 20.45
N TYR A 335 -1.83 2.71 19.18
CA TYR A 335 -0.68 3.47 18.73
C TYR A 335 -1.10 4.74 17.99
N ARG A 336 -0.32 5.80 18.20
CA ARG A 336 -0.29 6.96 17.31
C ARG A 336 0.97 6.86 16.45
N VAL A 337 0.80 6.66 15.15
CA VAL A 337 1.89 6.45 14.19
C VAL A 337 1.97 7.64 13.25
N VAL A 338 3.16 8.22 13.12
CA VAL A 338 3.51 9.10 12.01
C VAL A 338 4.39 8.29 11.06
N LEU A 339 3.90 8.06 9.84
CA LEU A 339 4.55 7.24 8.83
C LEU A 339 5.12 8.11 7.72
N GLY A 340 6.43 8.06 7.51
CA GLY A 340 7.07 8.70 6.36
C GLY A 340 7.02 7.80 5.12
N ALA A 341 6.44 8.30 4.03
CA ALA A 341 6.38 7.58 2.75
C ALA A 341 6.70 8.52 1.56
N ARG A 342 7.37 8.00 0.52
CA ARG A 342 7.64 8.75 -0.72
C ARG A 342 6.35 9.11 -1.46
N ASN A 343 5.35 8.24 -1.39
CA ASN A 343 4.03 8.39 -2.00
C ASN A 343 2.95 8.33 -0.90
N PRO A 344 2.63 9.47 -0.24
CA PRO A 344 1.65 9.50 0.84
C PRO A 344 0.26 9.01 0.42
N SER A 345 -0.21 9.39 -0.77
CA SER A 345 -1.52 9.00 -1.28
C SER A 345 -1.63 7.49 -1.51
N GLY A 346 -0.62 6.88 -2.15
CA GLY A 346 -0.57 5.43 -2.34
C GLY A 346 -0.50 4.66 -1.02
N MET A 347 0.25 5.20 -0.05
CA MET A 347 0.32 4.61 1.29
C MET A 347 -0.99 4.74 2.07
N GLN A 348 -1.70 5.88 1.93
CA GLN A 348 -3.03 6.06 2.53
C GLN A 348 -4.05 5.08 1.92
N LEU A 349 -4.01 4.87 0.60
CA LEU A 349 -4.82 3.84 -0.06
C LEU A 349 -4.52 2.45 0.50
N SER A 350 -3.23 2.09 0.58
CA SER A 350 -2.80 0.80 1.14
C SER A 350 -3.29 0.59 2.58
N LEU A 351 -3.38 1.66 3.38
CA LEU A 351 -3.87 1.60 4.76
C LEU A 351 -5.39 1.41 4.85
N ARG A 352 -6.17 1.71 3.80
CA ARG A 352 -7.63 1.49 3.79
C ARG A 352 -7.98 0.01 3.93
N ASP A 353 -7.12 -0.86 3.41
CA ASP A 353 -7.30 -2.32 3.43
C ASP A 353 -6.78 -2.97 4.72
N VAL A 354 -6.25 -2.16 5.66
CA VAL A 354 -5.74 -2.64 6.95
C VAL A 354 -6.77 -2.44 8.04
N THR A 355 -7.37 -3.54 8.49
CA THR A 355 -8.26 -3.52 9.66
C THR A 355 -7.46 -3.37 10.96
N PHE A 356 -7.71 -2.30 11.72
CA PHE A 356 -7.19 -2.08 13.06
C PHE A 356 -8.18 -1.29 13.96
N GLU A 357 -8.00 -1.35 15.28
CA GLU A 357 -8.90 -0.66 16.22
C GLU A 357 -8.86 0.87 16.04
N SER A 358 -10.03 1.54 16.13
CA SER A 358 -10.13 3.01 15.96
C SER A 358 -9.36 3.84 16.98
N ALA A 359 -8.89 3.24 18.06
CA ALA A 359 -8.05 3.93 19.02
C ALA A 359 -6.65 4.22 18.46
N ASN A 360 -6.21 3.46 17.44
CA ASN A 360 -5.01 3.78 16.69
C ASN A 360 -5.24 5.01 15.79
N LYS A 361 -4.18 5.79 15.59
CA LYS A 361 -4.15 6.91 14.63
C LYS A 361 -2.91 6.77 13.76
N VAL A 362 -3.09 6.79 12.45
CA VAL A 362 -1.99 6.77 11.49
C VAL A 362 -2.03 8.03 10.66
N GLU A 363 -0.94 8.78 10.67
CA GLU A 363 -0.75 9.98 9.87
C GLU A 363 0.40 9.72 8.89
N VAL A 364 0.13 9.86 7.60
CA VAL A 364 1.13 9.63 6.55
C VAL A 364 1.67 10.96 6.06
N LEU A 365 2.98 11.18 6.20
CA LEU A 365 3.66 12.39 5.78
C LEU A 365 4.67 12.07 4.65
N PRO A 366 4.91 13.01 3.73
CA PRO A 366 5.90 12.83 2.67
C PRO A 366 7.31 12.69 3.25
N LEU A 367 8.02 11.63 2.86
CA LEU A 367 9.42 11.41 3.20
C LEU A 367 10.14 10.68 2.07
N ASP A 368 11.09 11.38 1.45
CA ASP A 368 12.12 10.78 0.61
C ASP A 368 13.47 10.88 1.33
N LEU A 369 13.99 9.76 1.83
CA LEU A 369 15.27 9.71 2.53
C LEU A 369 16.47 9.94 1.59
N ALA A 370 16.27 9.94 0.26
CA ALA A 370 17.29 10.39 -0.67
C ALA A 370 17.38 11.93 -0.71
N ASP A 371 16.44 12.66 -0.12
CA ASP A 371 16.41 14.11 -0.02
C ASP A 371 16.62 14.58 1.43
N LEU A 372 17.79 15.12 1.75
CA LEU A 372 18.08 15.60 3.11
C LEU A 372 17.27 16.85 3.47
N LYS A 373 16.87 17.68 2.50
CA LYS A 373 15.99 18.81 2.74
C LYS A 373 14.58 18.33 3.04
N GLY A 374 14.08 17.37 2.23
CA GLY A 374 12.81 16.69 2.48
C GLY A 374 12.77 15.98 3.83
N THR A 375 13.90 15.40 4.26
CA THR A 375 14.07 14.76 5.58
C THR A 375 13.90 15.77 6.73
N ARG A 376 14.45 16.99 6.59
CA ARG A 376 14.22 18.09 7.57
C ARG A 376 12.75 18.51 7.62
N THR A 377 12.14 18.73 6.46
CA THR A 377 10.71 19.09 6.38
C THR A 377 9.80 18.02 6.98
N PHE A 378 10.10 16.74 6.76
CA PHE A 378 9.36 15.64 7.39
C PHE A 378 9.50 15.66 8.92
N ALA A 379 10.69 15.91 9.45
CA ALA A 379 10.89 15.97 10.89
C ALA A 379 10.15 17.15 11.53
N GLU A 380 10.16 18.33 10.89
CA GLU A 380 9.39 19.51 11.31
C GLU A 380 7.88 19.19 11.32
N ALA A 381 7.36 18.64 10.21
CA ALA A 381 5.96 18.22 10.12
C ALA A 381 5.59 17.13 11.14
N THR A 382 6.53 16.22 11.47
CA THR A 382 6.33 15.21 12.51
C THR A 382 6.20 15.86 13.88
N LEU A 383 7.04 16.85 14.21
CA LEU A 383 6.95 17.59 15.48
C LEU A 383 5.64 18.36 15.60
N ASP A 384 5.20 18.99 14.51
CA ASP A 384 3.92 19.69 14.44
C ASP A 384 2.74 18.72 14.62
N ALA A 385 2.77 17.60 13.91
CA ALA A 385 1.75 16.56 14.01
C ALA A 385 1.64 16.05 15.45
N ILE A 386 2.74 15.65 16.09
CA ILE A 386 2.69 15.08 17.45
C ILE A 386 2.33 16.12 18.53
N GLY A 387 2.71 17.39 18.34
CA GLY A 387 2.55 18.45 19.33
C GLY A 387 3.20 18.11 20.67
N ASP A 388 2.44 18.20 21.76
CA ASP A 388 2.94 17.89 23.11
C ASP A 388 3.09 16.39 23.40
N ALA A 389 2.52 15.51 22.57
CA ALA A 389 2.58 14.07 22.77
C ALA A 389 4.03 13.54 22.73
N LYS A 390 4.31 12.44 23.44
CA LYS A 390 5.63 11.80 23.41
C LYS A 390 5.88 11.08 22.09
N ILE A 391 7.16 10.92 21.75
CA ILE A 391 7.61 9.92 20.78
C ILE A 391 8.11 8.73 21.61
N ASP A 392 7.30 7.69 21.79
CA ASP A 392 7.77 6.52 22.55
C ASP A 392 8.78 5.69 21.73
N TYR A 393 8.56 5.61 20.41
CA TYR A 393 9.40 4.85 19.48
C TYR A 393 9.78 5.68 18.25
N LEU A 394 11.05 5.61 17.84
CA LEU A 394 11.50 6.00 16.52
C LEU A 394 11.99 4.76 15.77
N PHE A 395 11.29 4.39 14.70
CA PHE A 395 11.52 3.15 13.96
C PHE A 395 12.18 3.42 12.60
N LEU A 396 13.50 3.24 12.53
CA LEU A 396 14.33 3.55 11.36
C LEU A 396 14.46 2.30 10.47
N ASN A 397 13.39 2.05 9.71
CA ASN A 397 13.20 0.81 8.94
C ASN A 397 13.67 0.87 7.48
N ALA A 398 13.50 2.02 6.83
CA ALA A 398 13.71 2.13 5.40
C ALA A 398 15.12 1.71 4.98
N GLY A 399 15.23 1.11 3.79
CA GLY A 399 16.53 0.77 3.25
C GLY A 399 16.45 0.43 1.77
N ILE A 400 17.52 0.72 1.06
CA ILE A 400 17.69 0.41 -0.37
C ILE A 400 19.05 -0.23 -0.61
N THR A 401 19.20 -0.85 -1.77
CA THR A 401 20.51 -1.17 -2.33
C THR A 401 20.49 -0.89 -3.82
N LYS A 402 21.29 0.10 -4.22
CA LYS A 402 21.51 0.55 -5.60
C LYS A 402 23.02 0.69 -5.82
N PRO A 403 23.54 0.39 -7.02
CA PRO A 403 24.93 0.66 -7.37
C PRO A 403 25.34 2.10 -7.03
N ALA A 404 26.59 2.28 -6.60
CA ALA A 404 27.15 3.57 -6.23
C ALA A 404 27.52 4.41 -7.46
N VAL A 405 26.49 4.76 -8.25
CA VAL A 405 26.59 5.75 -9.32
C VAL A 405 26.71 7.16 -8.73
N VAL A 406 26.93 8.15 -9.61
CA VAL A 406 26.92 9.56 -9.19
C VAL A 406 25.57 9.89 -8.55
N ASN A 407 25.61 10.39 -7.33
CA ASN A 407 24.40 10.79 -6.60
C ASN A 407 23.72 11.96 -7.34
N PRO A 408 22.46 11.82 -7.77
CA PRO A 408 21.78 12.82 -8.59
C PRO A 408 21.58 14.17 -7.87
N ARG A 409 21.65 14.19 -6.54
CA ARG A 409 21.53 15.41 -5.73
C ARG A 409 22.86 16.04 -5.36
N GLY A 410 23.97 15.52 -5.89
CA GLY A 410 25.30 16.07 -5.69
C GLY A 410 25.93 15.78 -4.32
N TYR A 411 25.31 14.91 -3.50
CA TYR A 411 25.89 14.52 -2.22
C TYR A 411 27.19 13.72 -2.39
N ARG A 412 28.07 13.82 -1.38
CA ARG A 412 29.36 13.09 -1.34
C ARG A 412 29.20 11.58 -1.37
N TRP A 413 28.11 11.07 -0.80
CA TRP A 413 27.84 9.64 -0.66
C TRP A 413 26.84 9.14 -1.69
N CYS A 414 26.93 7.87 -2.07
CA CYS A 414 25.96 7.24 -2.97
C CYS A 414 24.57 7.18 -2.33
N GLU A 415 23.52 7.06 -3.15
CA GLU A 415 22.12 7.09 -2.69
C GLU A 415 21.84 6.05 -1.59
N SER A 416 22.38 4.84 -1.72
CA SER A 416 22.25 3.78 -0.72
C SER A 416 22.83 4.17 0.64
N ALA A 417 23.96 4.87 0.67
CA ALA A 417 24.57 5.34 1.92
C ALA A 417 23.78 6.52 2.52
N VAL A 418 23.25 7.41 1.68
CA VAL A 418 22.39 8.52 2.11
C VAL A 418 21.12 7.99 2.77
N VAL A 419 20.40 7.07 2.10
CA VAL A 419 19.13 6.52 2.58
C VAL A 419 19.31 5.62 3.81
N ASN A 420 20.27 4.68 3.77
CA ASN A 420 20.41 3.68 4.83
C ASN A 420 21.09 4.23 6.09
N HIS A 421 21.86 5.32 5.97
CA HIS A 421 22.63 5.88 7.08
C HIS A 421 22.41 7.38 7.26
N VAL A 422 22.87 8.23 6.33
CA VAL A 422 22.95 9.69 6.55
C VAL A 422 21.60 10.31 6.93
N ALA A 423 20.55 10.06 6.15
CA ALA A 423 19.23 10.63 6.37
C ALA A 423 18.57 10.11 7.65
N GLN A 424 18.75 8.82 7.96
CA GLN A 424 18.22 8.24 9.20
C GLN A 424 18.96 8.72 10.44
N PHE A 425 20.29 8.87 10.35
CA PHE A 425 21.11 9.47 11.39
C PHE A 425 20.72 10.94 11.62
N TYR A 426 20.43 11.67 10.54
CA TYR A 426 19.94 13.03 10.57
C TYR A 426 18.55 13.17 11.20
N LEU A 427 17.63 12.23 10.94
CA LEU A 427 16.33 12.19 11.62
C LEU A 427 16.46 12.11 13.14
N VAL A 428 17.44 11.35 13.65
CA VAL A 428 17.69 11.30 15.10
C VAL A 428 18.17 12.65 15.62
N HIS A 429 19.04 13.35 14.90
CA HIS A 429 19.46 14.72 15.26
C HIS A 429 18.26 15.69 15.28
N LEU A 430 17.44 15.67 14.22
CA LEU A 430 16.31 16.58 14.06
C LEU A 430 15.24 16.39 15.13
N LEU A 431 15.01 15.15 15.57
CA LEU A 431 14.02 14.81 16.59
C LEU A 431 14.62 14.71 18.00
N ARG A 432 15.94 14.95 18.16
CA ARG A 432 16.71 14.62 19.38
C ARG A 432 16.07 15.18 20.65
N GLU A 433 15.71 16.45 20.66
CA GLU A 433 15.13 17.10 21.84
C GLU A 433 13.85 16.39 22.30
N LYS A 434 12.96 16.09 21.35
CA LYS A 434 11.71 15.39 21.63
C LYS A 434 11.94 13.94 22.06
N LEU A 435 12.91 13.26 21.44
CA LEU A 435 13.27 11.88 21.80
C LEU A 435 13.81 11.81 23.24
N VAL A 436 14.70 12.74 23.60
CA VAL A 436 15.26 12.87 24.96
C VAL A 436 14.17 13.17 25.98
N ALA A 437 13.28 14.13 25.69
CA ALA A 437 12.17 14.47 26.57
C ALA A 437 11.19 13.29 26.76
N SER A 438 11.03 12.47 25.73
CA SER A 438 10.15 11.29 25.74
C SER A 438 10.79 10.04 26.35
N LYS A 439 12.12 10.03 26.51
CA LYS A 439 12.91 8.82 26.85
C LYS A 439 12.66 7.68 25.87
N SER A 440 12.69 8.01 24.58
CA SER A 440 12.27 7.12 23.50
C SER A 440 13.13 5.87 23.37
N ARG A 441 12.57 4.87 22.70
CA ARG A 441 13.31 3.77 22.10
C ARG A 441 13.53 4.04 20.61
N ILE A 442 14.79 4.05 20.20
CA ILE A 442 15.23 4.25 18.83
C ILE A 442 15.69 2.91 18.29
N VAL A 443 15.08 2.44 17.21
CA VAL A 443 15.37 1.14 16.62
C VAL A 443 15.87 1.30 15.21
N PHE A 444 17.09 0.82 14.96
CA PHE A 444 17.68 0.75 13.63
C PHE A 444 17.45 -0.63 13.01
N VAL A 445 16.79 -0.69 11.85
CA VAL A 445 16.65 -1.95 11.12
C VAL A 445 17.93 -2.20 10.31
N SER A 446 18.77 -3.06 10.87
CA SER A 446 20.06 -3.46 10.33
C SER A 446 19.98 -4.85 9.68
N SER A 447 21.12 -5.50 9.46
CA SER A 447 21.20 -6.77 8.76
C SER A 447 22.30 -7.63 9.32
N GLY A 448 22.10 -8.95 9.32
CA GLY A 448 23.18 -9.85 9.71
C GLY A 448 24.39 -9.85 8.76
N ALA A 449 24.27 -9.18 7.61
CA ALA A 449 25.32 -8.96 6.63
C ALA A 449 26.50 -8.14 7.18
N VAL A 450 26.31 -7.34 8.25
CA VAL A 450 27.37 -6.55 8.90
C VAL A 450 28.57 -7.38 9.36
N ARG A 451 28.34 -8.66 9.69
CA ARG A 451 29.38 -9.62 10.11
C ARG A 451 30.37 -9.94 8.99
N SER A 452 29.96 -9.74 7.74
CA SER A 452 30.70 -10.15 6.54
C SER A 452 31.39 -8.97 5.85
N VAL A 453 31.62 -7.86 6.55
CA VAL A 453 32.49 -6.77 6.07
C VAL A 453 33.95 -7.20 6.20
N PRO A 454 34.69 -7.38 5.09
CA PRO A 454 36.09 -7.83 5.15
C PRO A 454 36.97 -6.76 5.78
N ASP A 455 36.86 -5.53 5.26
CA ASP A 455 37.68 -4.38 5.61
C ASP A 455 36.78 -3.15 5.90
N PRO A 456 36.64 -2.74 7.17
CA PRO A 456 35.91 -1.54 7.57
C PRO A 456 36.50 -0.22 7.03
N ASP A 457 37.81 -0.14 6.79
CA ASP A 457 38.48 1.10 6.39
C ASP A 457 38.14 1.49 4.94
N ALA A 458 37.77 0.50 4.12
CA ALA A 458 37.30 0.69 2.76
C ALA A 458 35.91 1.37 2.65
N ALA A 459 35.24 1.66 3.78
CA ALA A 459 33.90 2.25 3.77
C ALA A 459 33.82 3.55 2.97
N GLU A 460 34.83 4.42 3.09
CA GLU A 460 34.84 5.72 2.43
C GLU A 460 34.99 5.60 0.91
N GLU A 461 35.84 4.69 0.44
CA GLU A 461 36.01 4.39 -0.98
C GLU A 461 34.73 3.78 -1.58
N ILE A 462 34.15 2.80 -0.87
CA ILE A 462 32.99 2.04 -1.33
C ILE A 462 31.73 2.91 -1.39
N LEU A 463 31.47 3.69 -0.34
CA LEU A 463 30.22 4.45 -0.20
C LEU A 463 30.24 5.80 -0.92
N LYS A 464 31.38 6.23 -1.45
CA LYS A 464 31.51 7.48 -2.20
C LYS A 464 30.59 7.50 -3.42
N SER A 465 29.98 8.65 -3.68
CA SER A 465 29.23 8.94 -4.90
C SER A 465 30.10 8.67 -6.14
N GLY A 466 29.58 7.86 -7.06
CA GLY A 466 30.30 7.48 -8.29
C GLY A 466 31.45 6.48 -8.11
N SER A 467 31.57 5.80 -6.95
CA SER A 467 32.61 4.78 -6.75
C SER A 467 32.45 3.55 -7.67
N GLY A 468 31.25 3.31 -8.20
CA GLY A 468 30.92 2.13 -8.99
C GLY A 468 30.76 0.85 -8.16
N ALA A 469 30.89 0.92 -6.83
CA ALA A 469 30.65 -0.23 -5.96
C ALA A 469 29.19 -0.68 -6.06
N ALA A 470 28.96 -1.99 -6.10
CA ALA A 470 27.63 -2.58 -6.23
C ALA A 470 27.51 -3.85 -5.35
N ASP A 471 26.40 -4.56 -5.55
CA ASP A 471 26.13 -5.86 -4.97
C ASP A 471 26.16 -5.89 -3.44
N LEU A 472 26.30 -7.12 -2.91
CA LEU A 472 26.30 -7.40 -1.49
C LEU A 472 27.47 -6.72 -0.75
N ARG A 473 28.57 -6.36 -1.43
CA ARG A 473 29.68 -5.59 -0.84
C ARG A 473 29.22 -4.20 -0.43
N LEU A 474 28.54 -3.48 -1.31
CA LEU A 474 28.00 -2.16 -1.01
C LEU A 474 26.94 -2.25 0.09
N TYR A 475 25.97 -3.16 -0.05
CA TYR A 475 24.89 -3.31 0.93
C TYR A 475 25.43 -3.58 2.34
N ARG A 476 26.34 -4.56 2.48
CA ARG A 476 27.02 -4.87 3.75
C ARG A 476 27.67 -3.62 4.35
N MET A 477 28.34 -2.83 3.53
CA MET A 477 29.01 -1.62 3.99
C MET A 477 28.02 -0.55 4.46
N THR A 478 26.90 -0.33 3.77
CA THR A 478 25.86 0.61 4.22
C THR A 478 25.24 0.20 5.56
N LYS A 479 24.97 -1.11 5.77
CA LYS A 479 24.43 -1.62 7.03
C LYS A 479 25.46 -1.62 8.16
N PHE A 480 26.73 -1.74 7.82
CA PHE A 480 27.84 -1.64 8.77
C PHE A 480 27.98 -0.21 9.31
N VAL A 481 28.00 0.81 8.44
CA VAL A 481 28.05 2.21 8.89
C VAL A 481 26.77 2.64 9.61
N GLN A 482 25.61 2.08 9.23
CA GLN A 482 24.36 2.26 9.99
C GLN A 482 24.49 1.73 11.43
N LEU A 483 25.08 0.53 11.61
CA LEU A 483 25.28 -0.04 12.94
C LEU A 483 26.36 0.71 13.75
N LEU A 484 27.42 1.23 13.11
CA LEU A 484 28.34 2.18 13.74
C LEU A 484 27.60 3.40 14.29
N GLY A 485 26.70 4.00 13.50
CA GLY A 485 25.87 5.12 13.92
C GLY A 485 24.93 4.77 15.09
N ALA A 486 24.36 3.57 15.10
CA ALA A 486 23.52 3.10 16.21
C ALA A 486 24.33 2.95 17.52
N HIS A 487 25.55 2.41 17.47
CA HIS A 487 26.43 2.37 18.64
C HIS A 487 26.81 3.77 19.13
N TRP A 488 27.09 4.69 18.21
CA TRP A 488 27.39 6.08 18.58
C TRP A 488 26.20 6.71 19.31
N TRP A 489 24.98 6.62 18.76
CA TRP A 489 23.78 7.13 19.42
C TRP A 489 23.50 6.45 20.77
N ARG A 490 23.78 5.15 20.91
CA ARG A 490 23.68 4.43 22.19
C ARG A 490 24.58 5.05 23.26
N ARG A 491 25.77 5.54 22.91
CA ARG A 491 26.67 6.24 23.83
C ARG A 491 26.17 7.64 24.15
N GLU A 492 25.77 8.40 23.12
CA GLU A 492 25.36 9.80 23.26
C GLU A 492 24.04 9.97 24.03
N LEU A 493 23.16 8.98 23.97
CA LEU A 493 21.86 8.99 24.66
C LEU A 493 21.85 8.05 25.88
N LYS A 494 23.04 7.63 26.35
CA LYS A 494 23.18 6.70 27.47
C LYS A 494 22.46 7.21 28.70
N GLY A 495 21.60 6.35 29.27
CA GLY A 495 20.83 6.65 30.47
C GLY A 495 19.60 7.53 30.23
N VAL A 496 19.30 7.89 28.97
CA VAL A 496 18.15 8.70 28.60
C VAL A 496 17.24 7.97 27.63
N CYS A 497 17.77 7.51 26.49
CA CYS A 497 17.02 6.77 25.48
C CYS A 497 17.57 5.34 25.32
N ASP A 498 16.70 4.42 24.92
CA ASP A 498 17.12 3.09 24.48
C ASP A 498 17.47 3.15 22.99
N VAL A 499 18.65 2.69 22.61
CA VAL A 499 19.06 2.60 21.20
C VAL A 499 19.41 1.16 20.90
N VAL A 500 18.68 0.56 19.98
CA VAL A 500 18.84 -0.85 19.60
C VAL A 500 18.86 -1.00 18.08
N ALA A 501 19.44 -2.10 17.63
CA ALA A 501 19.40 -2.53 16.25
C ALA A 501 18.66 -3.86 16.16
N VAL A 502 18.01 -4.12 15.03
CA VAL A 502 17.30 -5.38 14.78
C VAL A 502 17.52 -5.85 13.36
N SER A 503 17.60 -7.17 13.17
CA SER A 503 17.52 -7.77 11.84
C SER A 503 16.23 -8.55 11.68
N PRO A 504 15.52 -8.39 10.55
CA PRO A 504 14.35 -9.20 10.23
C PRO A 504 14.71 -10.62 9.75
N GLY A 505 16.01 -10.92 9.62
CA GLY A 505 16.50 -12.14 8.96
C GLY A 505 16.61 -11.94 7.46
N LEU A 506 16.80 -13.05 6.75
CA LEU A 506 16.75 -13.08 5.29
C LEU A 506 15.29 -13.16 4.87
N VAL A 507 14.73 -12.09 4.31
CA VAL A 507 13.34 -12.06 3.82
C VAL A 507 13.35 -11.89 2.29
N PRO A 508 13.42 -12.98 1.51
CA PRO A 508 13.66 -12.92 0.06
C PRO A 508 12.53 -12.22 -0.72
N GLU A 509 11.32 -12.27 -0.17
CA GLU A 509 10.12 -11.67 -0.75
C GLU A 509 10.08 -10.14 -0.60
N THR A 510 11.09 -9.52 0.04
CA THR A 510 11.14 -8.07 0.20
C THR A 510 11.64 -7.36 -1.05
N GLY A 511 11.10 -6.15 -1.25
CA GLY A 511 11.50 -5.18 -2.27
C GLY A 511 12.98 -4.78 -2.31
N LEU A 512 13.78 -5.20 -1.33
CA LEU A 512 15.05 -4.57 -0.98
C LEU A 512 16.13 -4.69 -2.07
N ALA A 513 16.20 -5.84 -2.74
CA ALA A 513 17.27 -6.15 -3.71
C ALA A 513 16.95 -5.72 -5.15
N ARG A 514 15.79 -5.10 -5.41
CA ARG A 514 15.24 -4.84 -6.76
C ARG A 514 16.18 -4.13 -7.73
N ASP A 515 17.00 -3.21 -7.20
CA ASP A 515 17.88 -2.36 -8.00
C ASP A 515 19.36 -2.79 -7.89
N SER A 516 19.65 -3.91 -7.23
CA SER A 516 21.02 -4.26 -6.78
C SER A 516 21.68 -5.44 -7.49
N GLY A 517 20.93 -6.23 -8.28
CA GLY A 517 21.43 -7.46 -8.89
C GLY A 517 21.78 -8.59 -7.90
N ILE A 518 21.47 -8.42 -6.61
CA ILE A 518 21.81 -9.39 -5.55
C ILE A 518 20.87 -10.58 -5.59
N GLU A 519 21.40 -11.78 -5.85
CA GLU A 519 20.70 -13.05 -5.61
C GLU A 519 20.79 -13.44 -4.13
N LEU A 520 19.64 -13.66 -3.49
CA LEU A 520 19.58 -14.09 -2.10
C LEU A 520 19.69 -15.62 -2.02
N PRO A 521 20.49 -16.19 -1.09
CA PRO A 521 20.69 -17.63 -1.02
C PRO A 521 19.39 -18.39 -0.72
N ALA A 522 18.98 -19.30 -1.59
CA ALA A 522 17.87 -20.21 -1.34
C ALA A 522 18.22 -21.20 -0.19
N GLY A 523 17.27 -21.46 0.71
CA GLY A 523 17.43 -22.48 1.77
C GLY A 523 18.31 -22.09 2.95
N SER A 524 18.63 -20.80 3.14
CA SER A 524 19.32 -20.34 4.36
C SER A 524 18.47 -20.62 5.61
N PRO A 525 19.06 -21.11 6.72
CA PRO A 525 18.37 -21.18 8.00
C PRO A 525 17.78 -19.84 8.41
N ASP A 526 18.42 -18.73 8.02
CA ASP A 526 18.02 -17.36 8.36
C ASP A 526 16.82 -16.86 7.52
N ALA A 527 16.27 -17.69 6.63
CA ALA A 527 15.10 -17.35 5.83
C ALA A 527 13.85 -17.15 6.71
N ARG A 528 13.10 -16.08 6.41
CA ARG A 528 11.86 -15.70 7.08
C ARG A 528 10.83 -15.28 6.03
N THR A 529 9.55 -15.56 6.30
CA THR A 529 8.45 -14.95 5.55
C THR A 529 8.35 -13.45 5.88
N VAL A 530 7.66 -12.66 5.07
CA VAL A 530 7.42 -11.23 5.35
C VAL A 530 6.78 -11.04 6.73
N SER A 531 5.79 -11.87 7.08
CA SER A 531 5.12 -11.83 8.39
C SER A 531 6.06 -12.15 9.56
N GLN A 532 6.91 -13.18 9.44
CA GLN A 532 7.89 -13.53 10.49
C GLN A 532 8.99 -12.47 10.63
N GLY A 533 9.43 -11.89 9.50
CA GLY A 533 10.37 -10.78 9.51
C GLY A 533 9.78 -9.57 10.24
N ALA A 534 8.52 -9.24 9.98
CA ALA A 534 7.79 -8.16 10.65
C ALA A 534 7.68 -8.40 12.16
N GLN A 535 7.36 -9.62 12.60
CA GLN A 535 7.36 -9.97 14.03
C GLN A 535 8.75 -9.76 14.67
N SER A 536 9.81 -10.14 13.94
CA SER A 536 11.20 -9.95 14.40
C SER A 536 11.52 -8.46 14.59
N LEU A 537 11.05 -7.60 13.67
CA LEU A 537 11.17 -6.15 13.79
C LEU A 537 10.43 -5.61 15.02
N LEU A 538 9.17 -6.01 15.21
CA LEU A 538 8.33 -5.54 16.30
C LEU A 538 8.82 -5.97 17.67
N ALA A 539 9.51 -7.11 17.77
CA ALA A 539 10.16 -7.53 19.01
C ALA A 539 11.13 -6.47 19.55
N ALA A 540 11.84 -5.74 18.68
CA ALA A 540 12.75 -4.68 19.11
C ALA A 540 12.03 -3.47 19.75
N LEU A 541 10.73 -3.28 19.47
CA LEU A 541 9.92 -2.25 20.13
C LEU A 541 9.56 -2.67 21.56
N THR A 542 9.21 -3.95 21.78
CA THR A 542 8.55 -4.38 23.03
C THR A 542 9.45 -5.13 24.01
N ARG A 543 10.57 -5.72 23.56
CA ARG A 543 11.52 -6.45 24.42
C ARG A 543 12.03 -5.57 25.56
N SER A 544 12.14 -6.14 26.75
CA SER A 544 12.61 -5.45 27.95
C SER A 544 13.82 -6.10 28.62
N ASP A 545 14.21 -7.31 28.19
CA ASP A 545 15.35 -8.08 28.68
C ASP A 545 16.64 -7.66 27.96
N PHE A 546 17.04 -6.40 28.14
CA PHE A 546 18.28 -5.90 27.59
C PHE A 546 19.52 -6.57 28.20
N PRO A 547 20.58 -6.81 27.42
CA PRO A 547 21.84 -7.29 27.97
C PRO A 547 22.44 -6.26 28.93
N GLN A 548 23.15 -6.74 29.96
CA GLN A 548 23.90 -5.87 30.87
C GLN A 548 25.08 -5.18 30.17
N ASP A 549 25.64 -5.82 29.15
CA ASP A 549 26.69 -5.22 28.31
C ASP A 549 26.04 -4.21 27.35
N PRO A 550 26.33 -2.89 27.48
CA PRO A 550 25.69 -1.85 26.68
C PRO A 550 26.06 -1.90 25.19
N ASP A 551 27.11 -2.64 24.82
CA ASP A 551 27.53 -2.83 23.43
C ASP A 551 26.69 -3.91 22.71
N ARG A 552 25.92 -4.71 23.45
CA ARG A 552 25.03 -5.73 22.88
C ARG A 552 23.66 -5.15 22.54
N ILE A 553 23.61 -4.41 21.44
CA ILE A 553 22.39 -3.71 21.01
C ILE A 553 21.65 -4.38 19.85
N PHE A 554 22.15 -5.50 19.30
CA PHE A 554 21.64 -6.08 18.07
C PHE A 554 20.73 -7.29 18.34
N LEU A 555 19.44 -7.16 18.09
CA LEU A 555 18.44 -8.22 18.17
C LEU A 555 18.35 -8.98 16.84
N THR A 556 18.48 -10.29 16.90
CA THR A 556 18.42 -11.17 15.72
C THR A 556 16.98 -11.55 15.37
N SER A 557 16.80 -12.06 14.15
CA SER A 557 15.58 -12.74 13.66
C SER A 557 15.22 -14.01 14.45
N TRP A 558 16.11 -14.46 15.34
CA TRP A 558 15.93 -15.62 16.21
C TRP A 558 15.53 -15.23 17.64
N GLY A 559 15.42 -13.93 17.92
CA GLY A 559 15.04 -13.41 19.24
C GLY A 559 16.19 -13.24 20.23
N GLU A 560 17.43 -13.47 19.79
CA GLU A 560 18.63 -13.38 20.63
C GLU A 560 19.32 -12.02 20.44
N TRP A 561 19.87 -11.45 21.53
CA TRP A 561 20.83 -10.34 21.43
C TRP A 561 22.21 -10.89 21.10
N TRP A 562 22.81 -10.47 20.00
CA TRP A 562 24.15 -10.93 19.63
C TRP A 562 25.21 -10.61 20.69
N GLU A 563 26.18 -11.51 20.82
CA GLU A 563 27.39 -11.28 21.60
C GLU A 563 28.28 -10.27 20.88
N LYS A 564 29.02 -9.46 21.65
CA LYS A 564 29.89 -8.42 21.10
C LYS A 564 30.94 -8.94 20.12
N SER A 565 31.40 -10.17 20.30
CA SER A 565 32.37 -10.83 19.41
C SER A 565 31.83 -11.06 18.00
N VAL A 566 30.50 -11.12 17.83
CA VAL A 566 29.85 -11.32 16.52
C VAL A 566 29.87 -10.03 15.68
N ILE A 567 29.83 -8.88 16.34
CA ILE A 567 29.78 -7.54 15.73
C ILE A 567 30.98 -6.69 16.16
N GLU A 568 32.11 -7.30 16.51
CA GLU A 568 33.25 -6.63 17.14
C GLU A 568 33.78 -5.45 16.32
N LYS A 569 33.73 -5.56 14.98
CA LYS A 569 34.17 -4.50 14.06
C LYS A 569 33.32 -3.24 14.16
N THR A 570 32.06 -3.32 14.58
CA THR A 570 31.21 -2.14 14.79
C THR A 570 31.43 -1.48 16.14
N LEU A 571 32.26 -2.05 17.01
CA LEU A 571 32.60 -1.50 18.33
C LEU A 571 33.84 -0.58 18.29
N ASP A 572 34.48 -0.44 17.13
CA ASP A 572 35.57 0.50 16.94
C ASP A 572 35.05 1.94 17.08
N ARG A 573 35.50 2.62 18.15
CA ARG A 573 35.06 3.99 18.45
C ARG A 573 35.54 5.02 17.44
N GLN A 574 36.72 4.84 16.86
CA GLN A 574 37.23 5.77 15.86
C GLN A 574 36.38 5.69 14.59
N LEU A 575 35.97 4.48 14.18
CA LEU A 575 35.05 4.30 13.07
C LEU A 575 33.64 4.82 13.39
N GLN A 576 33.14 4.59 14.60
CA GLN A 576 31.87 5.16 15.06
C GLN A 576 31.88 6.68 14.96
N ASP A 577 32.93 7.34 15.47
CA ASP A 577 33.05 8.80 15.44
C ASP A 577 33.24 9.32 14.00
N LYS A 578 34.01 8.62 13.17
CA LYS A 578 34.23 8.97 11.75
C LYS A 578 32.94 8.96 10.93
N TRP A 579 32.04 8.01 11.18
CA TRP A 579 30.78 7.84 10.43
C TRP A 579 29.58 8.52 11.09
N SER A 580 29.76 9.21 12.21
CA SER A 580 28.69 9.90 12.93
C SER A 580 28.77 11.41 12.67
N PHE A 581 28.12 11.85 11.61
CA PHE A 581 28.17 13.24 11.14
C PHE A 581 27.37 14.17 12.05
N SER A 582 27.88 15.38 12.29
CA SER A 582 27.13 16.42 13.03
C SER A 582 25.91 16.87 12.22
N LYS A 583 24.91 17.43 12.91
CA LYS A 583 23.72 18.01 12.24
C LYS A 583 24.16 19.10 11.26
N GLU A 584 25.07 19.96 11.71
CA GLU A 584 25.58 21.11 10.98
C GLU A 584 26.37 20.69 9.72
N ASP A 585 27.16 19.63 9.79
CA ASP A 585 27.89 19.11 8.64
C ASP A 585 26.94 18.54 7.57
N ILE A 586 25.91 17.79 8.00
CA ILE A 586 24.88 17.25 7.09
C ILE A 586 24.12 18.39 6.41
N GLU A 587 23.68 19.39 7.18
CA GLU A 587 22.95 20.55 6.64
C GLU A 587 23.80 21.37 5.67
N LYS A 588 25.07 21.62 6.03
CA LYS A 588 26.03 22.33 5.19
C LYS A 588 26.28 21.61 3.88
N GLU A 589 26.52 20.29 3.92
CA GLU A 589 26.79 19.48 2.73
C GLU A 589 25.53 19.35 1.84
N ALA A 590 24.34 19.40 2.44
CA ALA A 590 23.06 19.38 1.74
C ALA A 590 22.59 20.77 1.24
N GLY A 591 23.32 21.85 1.54
CA GLY A 591 22.91 23.21 1.19
C GLY A 591 21.66 23.70 1.92
N ILE A 592 21.40 23.16 3.12
CA ILE A 592 20.29 23.54 3.98
C ILE A 592 20.78 24.69 4.87
N SER A 593 20.22 25.89 4.71
CA SER A 593 20.51 27.01 5.60
C SER A 593 19.97 26.74 7.00
N ALA A 594 20.75 27.11 8.02
CA ALA A 594 20.40 26.97 9.44
C ALA A 594 19.01 27.56 9.75
#